data_AF-A0AAD5Z1D0-F1
#
_entry.id   AF-A0AAD5Z1D0-F1
#
_cell.length_a   1.000
_cell.length_b   1.000
_cell.length_c   1.000
_cell.angle_alpha   90.00
_cell.angle_beta   90.00
_cell.angle_gamma   90.00
#
_symmetry.space_group_name_H-M   'P 1'
#
loop_
_entity.id
_entity.type
_entity.pdbx_description
1 polymer ?
#
loop_
_entity_poly.entity_id
_entity_poly.type
_entity_poly.pdbx_seq_one_letter_code
_entity_poly.pdbx_strand_id
1 'polypeptide(L)'
;MRIEKQFTTMSSLTSNHWSKKEAYTVWMCFHARTTSSVLSTARPSTFVSFSSPFQFLSLSLTSFISIDCGATSGTSYEDSRGILYVSDDSYIDTGKNNKIDPKYTSPSNQASTLRSFPNETRNCYTLWNVTKGAKYLVRATFLYGNYDGKQMAQSSTPLQFDLVVNVGFWITVNITDASSEYAYEVVAVASNNFIWVCLVNINMETPFISVLELRPLKSNLYPYAFPNQSNAILFRLNYGPTNSATIRYPDDPYDRLWPWYQYDHTILRGLNTTENIGRYSVDNFEAPNSVLQTALTPVSSTNLTMDSYDAPSNNPNFPGY
;
A
#
# COMPACT_ATOMS: atom_id res chain seq x y z
N MET A 1 16.83 18.73 -25.04
CA MET A 1 17.85 17.67 -25.18
C MET A 1 17.20 16.49 -25.90
N ARG A 2 17.80 16.01 -26.99
CA ARG A 2 17.23 15.01 -27.92
C ARG A 2 17.66 13.62 -27.45
N ILE A 3 16.72 12.77 -27.07
CA ILE A 3 16.96 11.36 -26.73
C ILE A 3 16.49 10.54 -27.94
N GLU A 4 17.44 9.96 -28.68
CA GLU A 4 17.16 9.00 -29.75
C GLU A 4 17.05 7.60 -29.12
N LYS A 5 15.90 6.93 -29.30
CA LYS A 5 15.79 5.48 -29.09
C LYS A 5 16.38 4.79 -30.31
N GLN A 6 17.45 4.01 -30.13
CA GLN A 6 17.78 2.96 -31.08
C GLN A 6 16.78 1.81 -30.90
N PHE A 7 15.92 1.62 -31.89
CA PHE A 7 15.18 0.38 -32.10
C PHE A 7 15.91 -0.43 -33.16
N THR A 8 16.46 -1.58 -32.78
CA THR A 8 16.85 -2.62 -33.73
C THR A 8 15.63 -3.51 -33.95
N THR A 9 14.94 -3.36 -35.08
CA THR A 9 14.00 -4.36 -35.58
C THR A 9 14.25 -4.57 -37.07
N MET A 10 14.55 -5.81 -37.44
CA MET A 10 14.69 -6.24 -38.83
C MET A 10 13.31 -6.43 -39.46
N SER A 11 13.11 -5.80 -40.64
CA SER A 11 12.12 -6.06 -41.72
C SER A 11 10.62 -5.96 -41.39
N SER A 12 9.72 -5.33 -42.16
CA SER A 12 9.74 -4.73 -43.50
C SER A 12 8.40 -4.00 -43.79
N LEU A 13 8.46 -2.82 -44.46
CA LEU A 13 7.43 -2.13 -45.32
C LEU A 13 6.11 -1.64 -44.65
N THR A 14 5.50 -0.47 -44.88
CA THR A 14 5.72 0.77 -45.68
C THR A 14 4.67 1.83 -45.27
N SER A 15 5.08 3.11 -45.13
CA SER A 15 4.31 4.39 -45.31
C SER A 15 3.10 4.67 -44.36
N ASN A 16 2.80 5.85 -43.80
CA ASN A 16 3.15 7.26 -44.03
C ASN A 16 2.87 8.13 -42.76
N HIS A 17 3.69 9.19 -42.59
CA HIS A 17 3.54 10.46 -41.85
C HIS A 17 2.50 10.68 -40.73
N TRP A 18 2.93 11.20 -39.56
CA TRP A 18 2.81 12.61 -39.11
C TRP A 18 3.62 12.86 -37.82
N SER A 19 4.29 14.01 -37.73
CA SER A 19 5.23 14.40 -36.66
C SER A 19 4.57 15.23 -35.55
N LYS A 20 4.79 14.90 -34.27
CA LYS A 20 4.83 15.85 -33.14
C LYS A 20 5.85 15.37 -32.09
N LYS A 21 6.74 16.28 -31.69
CA LYS A 21 7.74 16.09 -30.63
C LYS A 21 7.15 16.63 -29.32
N GLU A 22 7.09 15.80 -28.28
CA GLU A 22 6.86 16.21 -26.89
C GLU A 22 7.93 15.55 -26.02
N ALA A 23 8.51 16.34 -25.11
CA ALA A 23 9.47 15.89 -24.12
C ALA A 23 8.70 15.47 -22.85
N TYR A 24 8.93 14.26 -22.35
CA TYR A 24 8.28 13.72 -21.15
C TYR A 24 9.29 13.54 -20.02
N THR A 25 8.98 14.11 -18.85
CA THR A 25 9.60 13.82 -17.56
C THR A 25 8.82 12.67 -16.91
N VAL A 26 9.55 11.67 -16.40
CA VAL A 26 9.03 10.37 -15.94
C VAL A 26 8.33 10.50 -14.57
N TRP A 27 7.05 10.12 -14.52
CA TRP A 27 6.37 9.49 -13.38
C TRP A 27 5.34 8.51 -13.98
N MET A 28 5.44 7.20 -13.69
CA MET A 28 4.61 6.18 -14.34
C MET A 28 3.35 5.84 -13.54
N CYS A 29 2.19 6.12 -14.16
CA CYS A 29 1.06 5.22 -14.36
C CYS A 29 0.44 5.55 -15.74
N PHE A 30 0.44 4.61 -16.70
CA PHE A 30 -0.09 4.78 -18.08
C PHE A 30 -1.61 4.46 -18.12
N HIS A 31 -2.50 5.13 -18.87
CA HIS A 31 -2.66 5.14 -20.34
C HIS A 31 -3.45 6.38 -20.86
N ALA A 32 -3.31 6.68 -22.17
CA ALA A 32 -3.76 7.90 -22.85
C ALA A 32 -5.02 7.74 -23.75
N ARG A 33 -5.86 8.79 -23.88
CA ARG A 33 -6.05 9.61 -25.13
C ARG A 33 -7.02 10.79 -24.95
N THR A 34 -6.89 11.70 -25.92
CA THR A 34 -7.22 13.13 -26.03
C THR A 34 -8.64 13.48 -26.49
N THR A 35 -9.16 14.65 -26.09
CA THR A 35 -9.78 15.63 -27.01
C THR A 35 -9.47 17.08 -26.58
N SER A 36 -9.34 17.95 -27.56
CA SER A 36 -8.90 19.35 -27.49
C SER A 36 -10.08 20.34 -27.53
N SER A 37 -9.99 21.48 -26.86
CA SER A 37 -10.26 22.79 -27.51
C SER A 37 -9.91 24.01 -26.65
N VAL A 38 -9.07 24.86 -27.26
CA VAL A 38 -9.15 26.33 -27.41
C VAL A 38 -9.24 27.20 -26.15
N LEU A 39 -8.12 27.89 -25.85
CA LEU A 39 -8.04 29.10 -25.03
C LEU A 39 -8.43 30.33 -25.87
N SER A 40 -9.41 31.11 -25.40
CA SER A 40 -9.60 32.51 -25.77
C SER A 40 -9.36 33.41 -24.55
N THR A 41 -8.61 34.47 -24.77
CA THR A 41 -8.21 35.52 -23.82
C THR A 41 -9.40 36.30 -23.25
N ALA A 42 -9.42 36.57 -21.94
CA ALA A 42 -10.23 37.63 -21.35
C ALA A 42 -9.49 38.37 -20.21
N ARG A 43 -9.73 39.68 -20.18
CA ARG A 43 -9.12 40.74 -19.35
C ARG A 43 -9.48 40.66 -17.85
N PRO A 44 -8.75 41.38 -16.96
CA PRO A 44 -8.89 41.23 -15.51
C PRO A 44 -10.20 41.84 -15.01
N SER A 45 -10.89 41.12 -14.13
CA SER A 45 -12.01 41.62 -13.33
C SER A 45 -11.66 41.48 -11.85
N THR A 46 -11.98 42.54 -11.12
CA THR A 46 -11.76 42.78 -9.69
C THR A 46 -12.29 41.66 -8.80
N PHE A 47 -11.45 41.15 -7.88
CA PHE A 47 -11.84 40.21 -6.84
C PHE A 47 -12.57 40.95 -5.70
N VAL A 48 -13.81 40.56 -5.42
CA VAL A 48 -14.51 40.87 -4.17
C VAL A 48 -14.41 39.63 -3.28
N SER A 49 -13.78 39.77 -2.12
CA SER A 49 -13.63 38.70 -1.13
C SER A 49 -14.93 38.50 -0.35
N PHE A 50 -15.56 37.33 -0.52
CA PHE A 50 -16.58 36.84 0.40
C PHE A 50 -15.98 35.70 1.24
N SER A 51 -15.65 36.00 2.50
CA SER A 51 -15.35 34.99 3.50
C SER A 51 -16.65 34.34 3.96
N SER A 52 -17.00 33.19 3.39
CA SER A 52 -18.01 32.30 3.96
C SER A 52 -17.31 31.25 4.81
N PRO A 53 -17.74 31.00 6.06
CA PRO A 53 -17.23 29.86 6.81
C PRO A 53 -17.81 28.60 6.16
N PHE A 54 -17.02 27.93 5.33
CA PHE A 54 -17.29 26.54 5.01
C PHE A 54 -17.10 25.74 6.30
N GLN A 55 -18.21 25.57 7.04
CA GLN A 55 -18.37 24.44 7.94
C GLN A 55 -18.18 23.19 7.08
N PHE A 56 -17.00 22.58 7.18
CA PHE A 56 -16.78 21.24 6.68
C PHE A 56 -17.75 20.35 7.45
N LEU A 57 -18.87 20.04 6.80
CA LEU A 57 -19.68 18.90 7.16
C LEU A 57 -18.75 17.69 6.96
N SER A 58 -18.12 17.20 8.03
CA SER A 58 -17.39 15.94 7.99
C SER A 58 -18.45 14.87 7.73
N LEU A 59 -18.67 14.54 6.46
CA LEU A 59 -19.29 13.29 6.08
C LEU A 59 -18.54 12.21 6.88
N SER A 60 -19.26 11.48 7.74
CA SER A 60 -18.65 10.41 8.53
C SER A 60 -18.24 9.31 7.55
N LEU A 61 -17.04 9.43 6.99
CA LEU A 61 -16.28 8.28 6.54
C LEU A 61 -16.25 7.35 7.75
N THR A 62 -16.84 6.17 7.59
CA THR A 62 -16.74 5.07 8.55
C THR A 62 -15.31 5.04 9.09
N SER A 63 -15.14 5.21 10.40
CA SER A 63 -13.82 5.37 11.04
C SER A 63 -12.91 4.19 10.69
N PHE A 64 -11.59 4.44 10.67
CA PHE A 64 -10.59 3.38 10.55
C PHE A 64 -10.90 2.21 11.49
N ILE A 65 -10.68 0.99 11.01
CA ILE A 65 -10.67 -0.20 11.87
C ILE A 65 -9.21 -0.59 12.03
N SER A 66 -8.72 -0.61 13.28
CA SER A 66 -7.35 -1.02 13.58
C SER A 66 -7.38 -1.99 14.74
N ILE A 67 -6.85 -3.19 14.51
CA ILE A 67 -6.97 -4.33 15.42
C ILE A 67 -5.55 -4.76 15.81
N ASP A 68 -5.29 -4.78 17.10
CA ASP A 68 -4.10 -5.37 17.72
C ASP A 68 -4.42 -6.83 18.05
N CYS A 69 -3.91 -7.74 17.22
CA CYS A 69 -4.28 -9.15 17.26
C CYS A 69 -3.52 -9.85 18.39
N GLY A 70 -4.23 -10.65 19.18
CA GLY A 70 -3.66 -11.29 20.36
C GLY A 70 -3.47 -10.38 21.58
N ALA A 71 -3.91 -9.11 21.49
CA ALA A 71 -3.96 -8.21 22.63
C ALA A 71 -4.84 -8.78 23.77
N THR A 72 -4.74 -8.17 24.95
CA THR A 72 -5.60 -8.57 26.07
C THR A 72 -7.06 -8.24 25.75
N SER A 73 -7.96 -9.17 26.04
CA SER A 73 -9.36 -9.03 25.67
C SER A 73 -9.98 -7.73 26.22
N GLY A 74 -10.67 -6.99 25.36
CA GLY A 74 -11.34 -5.73 25.70
C GLY A 74 -10.42 -4.52 25.86
N THR A 75 -9.11 -4.64 25.56
CA THR A 75 -8.22 -3.47 25.56
C THR A 75 -8.45 -2.57 24.34
N SER A 76 -8.30 -1.27 24.56
CA SER A 76 -8.22 -0.27 23.50
C SER A 76 -7.26 0.84 23.90
N TYR A 77 -6.58 1.41 22.91
CA TYR A 77 -5.64 2.51 23.12
C TYR A 77 -5.44 3.30 21.83
N GLU A 78 -5.07 4.57 21.96
CA GLU A 78 -4.62 5.37 20.83
C GLU A 78 -3.11 5.27 20.69
N ASP A 79 -2.64 5.15 19.45
CA ASP A 79 -1.22 5.20 19.17
C ASP A 79 -0.68 6.64 19.10
N SER A 80 0.62 6.80 18.83
CA SER A 80 1.27 8.11 18.73
C SER A 80 0.74 8.99 17.59
N ARG A 81 -0.08 8.44 16.69
CA ARG A 81 -0.70 9.12 15.54
C ARG A 81 -2.18 9.43 15.81
N GLY A 82 -2.70 9.09 16.99
CA GLY A 82 -4.11 9.27 17.34
C GLY A 82 -5.04 8.24 16.69
N ILE A 83 -4.51 7.10 16.23
CA ILE A 83 -5.33 6.00 15.71
C ILE A 83 -5.70 5.07 16.86
N LEU A 84 -7.00 4.87 17.04
CA LEU A 84 -7.54 3.90 17.99
C LEU A 84 -7.27 2.47 17.49
N TYR A 85 -6.58 1.68 18.32
CA TYR A 85 -6.46 0.23 18.19
C TYR A 85 -7.33 -0.45 19.25
N VAL A 86 -7.94 -1.58 18.88
CA VAL A 86 -8.75 -2.43 19.75
C VAL A 86 -8.27 -3.87 19.68
N SER A 87 -8.58 -4.68 20.69
CA SER A 87 -8.33 -6.12 20.64
C SER A 87 -9.19 -6.83 19.58
N ASP A 88 -8.78 -8.03 19.19
CA ASP A 88 -9.39 -8.79 18.11
C ASP A 88 -10.65 -9.60 18.47
N ASP A 89 -11.06 -9.60 19.75
CA ASP A 89 -12.11 -10.51 20.26
C ASP A 89 -13.45 -10.38 19.54
N SER A 90 -13.80 -9.18 19.07
CA SER A 90 -15.06 -8.94 18.35
C SER A 90 -15.02 -9.28 16.85
N TYR A 91 -13.85 -9.69 16.35
CA TYR A 91 -13.61 -9.91 14.93
C TYR A 91 -13.30 -11.37 14.59
N ILE A 92 -12.91 -12.18 15.58
CA ILE A 92 -12.59 -13.61 15.40
C ILE A 92 -12.79 -14.41 16.69
N ASP A 93 -13.32 -15.63 16.55
CA ASP A 93 -13.63 -16.51 17.69
C ASP A 93 -12.59 -17.63 17.91
N THR A 94 -11.65 -17.82 16.98
CA THR A 94 -10.67 -18.92 17.00
C THR A 94 -9.25 -18.43 17.29
N GLY A 95 -8.32 -19.38 17.48
CA GLY A 95 -6.90 -19.10 17.66
C GLY A 95 -6.46 -18.91 19.11
N LYS A 96 -5.19 -18.58 19.30
CA LYS A 96 -4.53 -18.40 20.60
C LYS A 96 -3.76 -17.10 20.63
N ASN A 97 -3.87 -16.34 21.71
CA ASN A 97 -3.13 -15.11 21.92
C ASN A 97 -1.73 -15.43 22.42
N ASN A 98 -0.71 -14.79 21.85
CA ASN A 98 0.69 -14.96 22.22
C ASN A 98 1.37 -13.60 22.30
N LYS A 99 2.44 -13.53 23.09
CA LYS A 99 3.38 -12.43 23.10
C LYS A 99 4.65 -12.85 22.37
N ILE A 100 5.30 -11.90 21.71
CA ILE A 100 6.63 -12.14 21.19
C ILE A 100 7.62 -12.40 22.34
N ASP A 101 8.68 -13.15 22.05
CA ASP A 101 9.79 -13.37 22.98
C ASP A 101 10.44 -12.00 23.31
N PRO A 102 10.64 -11.66 24.61
CA PRO A 102 11.16 -10.35 25.04
C PRO A 102 12.50 -9.94 24.42
N LYS A 103 13.26 -10.86 23.84
CA LYS A 103 14.50 -10.54 23.11
C LYS A 103 14.25 -9.82 21.79
N TYR A 104 13.04 -9.90 21.23
CA TYR A 104 12.65 -9.17 20.04
C TYR A 104 11.96 -7.86 20.44
N THR A 105 12.17 -6.84 19.62
CA THR A 105 11.49 -5.56 19.75
C THR A 105 10.58 -5.37 18.57
N SER A 106 9.37 -4.88 18.83
CA SER A 106 8.42 -4.53 17.79
C SER A 106 8.64 -3.09 17.34
N PRO A 107 8.94 -2.82 16.06
CA PRO A 107 8.97 -1.46 15.51
C PRO A 107 7.66 -0.69 15.73
N SER A 108 6.53 -1.41 15.70
CA SER A 108 5.20 -0.91 16.05
C SER A 108 4.72 -1.58 17.34
N ASN A 109 4.34 -0.81 18.37
CA ASN A 109 3.91 -1.40 19.65
C ASN A 109 2.74 -2.40 19.49
N GLN A 110 1.93 -2.19 18.45
CA GLN A 110 0.78 -3.01 18.06
C GLN A 110 1.15 -4.43 17.63
N ALA A 111 2.40 -4.70 17.25
CA ALA A 111 2.85 -6.03 16.85
C ALA A 111 3.63 -6.79 17.95
N SER A 112 3.58 -6.29 19.20
CA SER A 112 4.15 -6.98 20.37
C SER A 112 3.33 -8.22 20.80
N THR A 113 2.10 -8.32 20.33
CA THR A 113 1.21 -9.47 20.45
C THR A 113 0.85 -10.03 19.07
N LEU A 114 0.42 -11.29 19.06
CA LEU A 114 -0.14 -11.93 17.87
C LEU A 114 -1.17 -12.99 18.25
N ARG A 115 -2.10 -13.24 17.34
CA ARG A 115 -3.00 -14.41 17.40
C ARG A 115 -2.53 -15.48 16.44
N SER A 116 -2.32 -16.70 16.92
CA SER A 116 -1.92 -17.86 16.12
C SER A 116 -3.06 -18.87 15.95
N PHE A 117 -3.02 -19.64 14.86
CA PHE A 117 -4.09 -20.56 14.47
C PHE A 117 -3.56 -21.99 14.23
N PRO A 118 -3.22 -22.73 15.30
CA PRO A 118 -2.59 -24.06 15.17
C PRO A 118 -3.53 -25.19 14.76
N ASN A 119 -4.85 -25.01 14.92
CA ASN A 119 -5.80 -26.12 14.83
C ASN A 119 -6.60 -26.13 13.52
N GLU A 120 -7.01 -24.95 13.05
CA GLU A 120 -7.94 -24.81 11.93
C GLU A 120 -7.21 -24.57 10.62
N THR A 121 -7.74 -25.11 9.52
CA THR A 121 -7.18 -24.92 8.18
C THR A 121 -7.45 -23.52 7.62
N ARG A 122 -8.54 -22.88 8.03
CA ARG A 122 -8.94 -21.54 7.58
C ARG A 122 -9.53 -20.74 8.73
N ASN A 123 -8.97 -19.56 8.99
CA ASN A 123 -9.36 -18.70 10.09
C ASN A 123 -9.67 -17.30 9.55
N CYS A 124 -10.90 -16.84 9.71
CA CYS A 124 -11.38 -15.62 9.05
C CYS A 124 -11.79 -14.56 10.07
N TYR A 125 -11.16 -13.39 9.97
CA TYR A 125 -11.64 -12.18 10.60
C TYR A 125 -12.84 -11.65 9.84
N THR A 126 -13.86 -11.18 10.54
CA THR A 126 -14.99 -10.47 9.95
C THR A 126 -14.95 -9.00 10.32
N LEU A 127 -14.62 -8.15 9.34
CA LEU A 127 -14.54 -6.70 9.51
C LEU A 127 -15.90 -6.08 9.21
N TRP A 128 -16.68 -5.80 10.25
CA TRP A 128 -18.02 -5.22 10.17
C TRP A 128 -18.01 -3.72 9.86
N ASN A 129 -19.21 -3.13 9.71
CA ASN A 129 -19.42 -1.69 9.53
C ASN A 129 -18.76 -1.09 8.27
N VAL A 130 -18.58 -1.91 7.23
CA VAL A 130 -18.14 -1.43 5.91
C VAL A 130 -19.36 -1.15 5.02
N THR A 131 -19.19 -0.24 4.08
CA THR A 131 -20.22 0.13 3.11
C THR A 131 -20.10 -0.76 1.88
N LYS A 132 -21.16 -1.51 1.57
CA LYS A 132 -21.21 -2.32 0.34
C LYS A 132 -20.93 -1.46 -0.90
N GLY A 133 -20.02 -1.94 -1.75
CA GLY A 133 -19.57 -1.26 -2.96
C GLY A 133 -18.46 -0.23 -2.75
N ALA A 134 -18.12 0.13 -1.50
CA ALA A 134 -17.01 1.03 -1.22
C ALA A 134 -15.65 0.29 -1.29
N LYS A 135 -14.59 1.06 -1.55
CA LYS A 135 -13.20 0.57 -1.63
C LYS A 135 -12.52 0.72 -0.28
N TYR A 136 -11.71 -0.26 0.04
CA TYR A 136 -10.94 -0.32 1.28
C TYR A 136 -9.52 -0.79 0.99
N LEU A 137 -8.55 -0.15 1.61
CA LEU A 137 -7.22 -0.73 1.81
C LEU A 137 -7.31 -1.64 3.04
N VAL A 138 -6.93 -2.89 2.88
CA VAL A 138 -6.75 -3.84 3.97
C VAL A 138 -5.26 -4.11 4.12
N ARG A 139 -4.75 -4.04 5.34
CA ARG A 139 -3.35 -4.32 5.67
C ARG A 139 -3.28 -5.36 6.78
N ALA A 140 -2.51 -6.42 6.54
CA ALA A 140 -2.18 -7.42 7.55
C ALA A 140 -0.68 -7.35 7.84
N THR A 141 -0.33 -7.21 9.11
CA THR A 141 1.06 -7.14 9.58
C THR A 141 1.40 -8.35 10.44
N PHE A 142 2.62 -8.84 10.25
CA PHE A 142 3.14 -10.05 10.89
C PHE A 142 4.51 -9.75 11.50
N LEU A 143 4.63 -10.00 12.80
CA LEU A 143 5.91 -10.12 13.51
C LEU A 143 5.92 -11.45 14.23
N TYR A 144 6.79 -12.37 13.82
CA TYR A 144 6.87 -13.69 14.44
C TYR A 144 7.43 -13.60 15.86
N GLY A 145 8.55 -12.90 16.04
CA GLY A 145 9.16 -12.65 17.35
C GLY A 145 9.39 -13.93 18.17
N ASN A 146 9.55 -15.10 17.52
CA ASN A 146 9.73 -16.40 18.16
C ASN A 146 8.70 -16.71 19.27
N TYR A 147 7.45 -16.29 19.10
CA TYR A 147 6.42 -16.41 20.15
C TYR A 147 6.21 -17.84 20.68
N ASP A 148 6.50 -18.86 19.87
CA ASP A 148 6.35 -20.28 20.21
C ASP A 148 7.67 -20.98 20.57
N GLY A 149 8.79 -20.25 20.61
CA GLY A 149 10.08 -20.78 21.04
C GLY A 149 10.78 -21.72 20.05
N LYS A 150 10.23 -21.93 18.84
CA LYS A 150 10.78 -22.90 17.87
C LYS A 150 12.02 -22.44 17.10
N GLN A 151 12.40 -21.17 17.20
CA GLN A 151 13.56 -20.57 16.52
C GLN A 151 13.49 -20.70 14.98
N MET A 152 12.30 -20.51 14.43
CA MET A 152 12.05 -20.54 12.98
C MET A 152 12.08 -19.12 12.38
N ALA A 153 11.47 -18.94 11.19
CA ALA A 153 11.51 -17.70 10.41
C ALA A 153 12.95 -17.32 10.04
N GLN A 154 13.58 -18.22 9.29
CA GLN A 154 14.90 -18.03 8.68
C GLN A 154 14.78 -18.33 7.19
N SER A 155 15.70 -17.83 6.37
CA SER A 155 15.67 -18.12 4.91
C SER A 155 15.67 -19.61 4.57
N SER A 156 16.24 -20.47 5.43
CA SER A 156 16.21 -21.93 5.29
C SER A 156 14.92 -22.60 5.76
N THR A 157 14.16 -21.93 6.64
CA THR A 157 12.92 -22.43 7.25
C THR A 157 11.89 -21.29 7.36
N PRO A 158 11.37 -20.81 6.22
CA PRO A 158 10.37 -19.74 6.20
C PRO A 158 9.03 -20.22 6.76
N LEU A 159 8.27 -19.28 7.34
CA LEU A 159 6.87 -19.51 7.72
C LEU A 159 5.98 -19.07 6.56
N GLN A 160 5.08 -19.94 6.10
CA GLN A 160 4.24 -19.67 4.94
C GLN A 160 2.79 -20.10 5.14
N PHE A 161 1.87 -19.22 4.74
CA PHE A 161 0.43 -19.43 4.75
C PHE A 161 -0.23 -18.42 3.83
N ASP A 162 -1.44 -18.72 3.36
CA ASP A 162 -2.11 -17.85 2.41
C ASP A 162 -3.01 -16.83 3.11
N LEU A 163 -3.05 -15.62 2.55
CA LEU A 163 -4.09 -14.65 2.82
C LEU A 163 -5.14 -14.72 1.72
N VAL A 164 -6.40 -14.66 2.14
CA VAL A 164 -7.57 -14.56 1.28
C VAL A 164 -8.38 -13.37 1.76
N VAL A 165 -8.71 -12.46 0.85
CA VAL A 165 -9.63 -11.35 1.13
C VAL A 165 -10.96 -11.63 0.45
N ASN A 166 -12.05 -11.59 1.22
CA ASN A 166 -13.35 -12.10 0.82
C ASN A 166 -13.26 -13.56 0.36
N VAL A 167 -13.30 -13.77 -0.97
CA VAL A 167 -13.19 -15.08 -1.62
C VAL A 167 -11.98 -15.17 -2.57
N GLY A 168 -11.24 -14.08 -2.74
CA GLY A 168 -10.11 -14.00 -3.65
C GLY A 168 -8.78 -14.27 -2.93
N PHE A 169 -7.91 -15.06 -3.56
CA PHE A 169 -6.52 -15.16 -3.14
C PHE A 169 -5.89 -13.78 -3.11
N TRP A 170 -5.22 -13.45 -2.01
CA TRP A 170 -4.50 -12.20 -1.86
C TRP A 170 -3.00 -12.45 -2.09
N ILE A 171 -2.36 -13.23 -1.22
CA ILE A 171 -0.92 -13.49 -1.28
C ILE A 171 -0.52 -14.64 -0.36
N THR A 172 0.56 -15.35 -0.69
CA THR A 172 1.24 -16.25 0.25
C THR A 172 2.20 -15.44 1.12
N VAL A 173 1.92 -15.38 2.41
CA VAL A 173 2.82 -14.80 3.41
C VAL A 173 4.11 -15.60 3.43
N ASN A 174 5.24 -14.92 3.53
CA ASN A 174 6.55 -15.56 3.56
C ASN A 174 7.47 -14.82 4.55
N ILE A 175 7.62 -15.39 5.75
CA ILE A 175 8.36 -14.78 6.85
C ILE A 175 9.70 -15.49 7.01
N THR A 176 10.78 -14.76 6.78
CA THR A 176 12.16 -15.29 6.72
C THR A 176 13.08 -14.70 7.79
N ASP A 177 12.57 -13.77 8.60
CA ASP A 177 13.28 -13.18 9.72
C ASP A 177 12.32 -12.99 10.90
N ALA A 178 12.64 -13.61 12.03
CA ALA A 178 11.87 -13.51 13.26
C ALA A 178 11.75 -12.09 13.82
N SER A 179 12.68 -11.19 13.49
CA SER A 179 12.79 -9.83 14.02
C SER A 179 12.12 -8.77 13.14
N SER A 180 11.80 -9.12 11.89
CA SER A 180 11.26 -8.18 10.90
C SER A 180 9.74 -8.17 10.92
N GLU A 181 9.16 -6.98 10.78
CA GLU A 181 7.74 -6.81 10.48
C GLU A 181 7.49 -6.96 8.98
N TYR A 182 6.52 -7.80 8.63
CA TYR A 182 6.05 -7.98 7.26
C TYR A 182 4.64 -7.42 7.14
N ALA A 183 4.44 -6.42 6.30
CA ALA A 183 3.13 -5.83 6.05
C ALA A 183 2.71 -6.10 4.60
N TYR A 184 1.53 -6.69 4.44
CA TYR A 184 0.92 -6.94 3.15
C TYR A 184 -0.31 -6.05 3.01
N GLU A 185 -0.47 -5.41 1.85
CA GLU A 185 -1.62 -4.54 1.56
C GLU A 185 -2.42 -5.06 0.35
N VAL A 186 -3.74 -4.91 0.40
CA VAL A 186 -4.66 -5.18 -0.72
C VAL A 186 -5.72 -4.10 -0.77
N VAL A 187 -6.11 -3.71 -1.98
CA VAL A 187 -7.32 -2.91 -2.19
C VAL A 187 -8.46 -3.84 -2.57
N ALA A 188 -9.51 -3.86 -1.74
CA ALA A 188 -10.69 -4.67 -1.94
C ALA A 188 -11.94 -3.79 -2.01
N VAL A 189 -12.92 -4.22 -2.81
CA VAL A 189 -14.27 -3.63 -2.81
C VAL A 189 -15.16 -4.50 -1.92
N ALA A 190 -15.89 -3.89 -1.00
CA ALA A 190 -16.76 -4.61 -0.10
C ALA A 190 -17.98 -5.17 -0.86
N SER A 191 -18.09 -6.50 -1.00
CA SER A 191 -19.25 -7.13 -1.65
C SER A 191 -20.49 -7.16 -0.76
N ASN A 192 -20.30 -7.02 0.57
CA ASN A 192 -21.34 -6.96 1.59
C ASN A 192 -21.07 -5.81 2.57
N ASN A 193 -21.82 -5.74 3.67
CA ASN A 193 -21.58 -4.84 4.81
C ASN A 193 -20.47 -5.33 5.76
N PHE A 194 -19.67 -6.30 5.32
CA PHE A 194 -18.46 -6.79 5.96
C PHE A 194 -17.40 -7.14 4.90
N ILE A 195 -16.13 -7.20 5.32
CA ILE A 195 -15.03 -7.80 4.56
C ILE A 195 -14.47 -8.97 5.37
N TRP A 196 -14.25 -10.11 4.71
CA TRP A 196 -13.51 -11.22 5.33
C TRP A 196 -12.02 -11.12 5.02
N VAL A 197 -11.20 -11.40 6.02
CA VAL A 197 -9.75 -11.57 5.87
C VAL A 197 -9.39 -12.90 6.50
N CYS A 198 -9.02 -13.87 5.66
CA CYS A 198 -8.75 -15.22 6.10
C CYS A 198 -7.28 -15.57 5.98
N LEU A 199 -6.77 -16.24 7.01
CA LEU A 199 -5.48 -16.92 7.01
C LEU A 199 -5.74 -18.41 6.75
N VAL A 200 -5.08 -18.97 5.74
CA VAL A 200 -5.24 -20.36 5.31
C VAL A 200 -3.93 -21.11 5.52
N ASN A 201 -4.00 -22.17 6.32
CA ASN A 201 -2.88 -23.06 6.55
C ASN A 201 -2.62 -23.91 5.30
N ILE A 202 -1.43 -23.76 4.72
CA ILE A 202 -0.96 -24.54 3.55
C ILE A 202 -0.02 -25.69 3.94
N ASN A 203 0.00 -26.05 5.23
CA ASN A 203 0.89 -27.02 5.87
C ASN A 203 2.38 -26.61 5.86
N MET A 204 2.65 -25.30 5.88
CA MET A 204 3.99 -24.70 5.88
C MET A 204 4.18 -23.78 7.11
N GLU A 205 3.91 -24.33 8.29
CA GLU A 205 3.85 -23.66 9.61
C GLU A 205 2.50 -23.04 9.99
N THR A 206 2.38 -22.71 11.29
CA THR A 206 1.14 -22.20 11.90
C THR A 206 0.86 -20.77 11.44
N PRO A 207 -0.31 -20.49 10.80
CA PRO A 207 -0.70 -19.13 10.49
C PRO A 207 -0.85 -18.28 11.74
N PHE A 208 -0.48 -17.02 11.65
CA PHE A 208 -0.65 -16.05 12.72
C PHE A 208 -0.79 -14.65 12.15
N ILE A 209 -1.27 -13.70 12.94
CA ILE A 209 -1.37 -12.28 12.57
C ILE A 209 -1.12 -11.40 13.80
N SER A 210 -0.41 -10.29 13.61
CA SER A 210 -0.08 -9.34 14.68
C SER A 210 -0.99 -8.10 14.63
N VAL A 211 -1.23 -7.56 13.44
CA VAL A 211 -2.09 -6.37 13.27
C VAL A 211 -2.97 -6.52 12.04
N LEU A 212 -4.23 -6.11 12.15
CA LEU A 212 -5.16 -6.03 11.01
C LEU A 212 -5.77 -4.62 10.93
N GLU A 213 -5.61 -3.98 9.79
CA GLU A 213 -6.04 -2.60 9.57
C GLU A 213 -6.90 -2.50 8.31
N LEU A 214 -7.97 -1.72 8.39
CA LEU A 214 -8.84 -1.40 7.27
C LEU A 214 -9.02 0.12 7.18
N ARG A 215 -8.81 0.66 5.98
CA ARG A 215 -8.86 2.10 5.68
C ARG A 215 -9.83 2.35 4.53
N PRO A 216 -10.87 3.18 4.72
CA PRO A 216 -11.73 3.58 3.61
C PRO A 216 -10.94 4.34 2.54
N LEU A 217 -11.24 4.08 1.27
CA LEU A 217 -10.66 4.77 0.13
C LEU A 217 -11.75 5.49 -0.66
N LYS A 218 -11.39 6.59 -1.33
CA LYS A 218 -12.28 7.20 -2.32
C LYS A 218 -12.52 6.23 -3.48
N SER A 219 -13.70 6.30 -4.07
CA SER A 219 -14.15 5.37 -5.12
C SER A 219 -13.30 5.41 -6.39
N ASN A 220 -12.72 6.56 -6.74
CA ASN A 220 -11.85 6.74 -7.91
C ASN A 220 -10.43 6.19 -7.71
N LEU A 221 -9.98 5.97 -6.46
CA LEU A 221 -8.67 5.41 -6.21
C LEU A 221 -8.60 3.95 -6.66
N TYR A 222 -7.46 3.54 -7.23
CA TYR A 222 -7.23 2.18 -7.71
C TYR A 222 -8.37 1.69 -8.62
N PRO A 223 -8.49 2.23 -9.84
CA PRO A 223 -9.65 2.02 -10.72
C PRO A 223 -9.83 0.56 -11.15
N TYR A 224 -8.79 -0.26 -11.02
CA TYR A 224 -8.78 -1.68 -11.38
C TYR A 224 -9.18 -2.63 -10.22
N ALA A 225 -9.61 -2.10 -9.08
CA ALA A 225 -10.17 -2.91 -7.99
C ALA A 225 -11.69 -2.99 -8.11
N PHE A 226 -12.23 -4.21 -8.13
CA PHE A 226 -13.64 -4.54 -8.34
C PHE A 226 -14.16 -5.51 -7.25
N PRO A 227 -15.48 -5.68 -7.07
CA PRO A 227 -16.05 -6.61 -6.07
C PRO A 227 -15.49 -8.05 -6.09
N ASN A 228 -15.10 -8.54 -7.26
CA ASN A 228 -14.56 -9.90 -7.44
C ASN A 228 -13.08 -9.91 -7.83
N GLN A 229 -12.42 -8.75 -7.80
CA GLN A 229 -11.03 -8.60 -8.21
C GLN A 229 -10.35 -7.56 -7.30
N SER A 230 -9.60 -8.06 -6.34
CA SER A 230 -8.80 -7.25 -5.42
C SER A 230 -7.42 -6.97 -6.01
N ASN A 231 -6.83 -5.83 -5.66
CA ASN A 231 -5.49 -5.44 -6.09
C ASN A 231 -4.50 -5.62 -4.94
N ALA A 232 -3.76 -6.72 -4.94
CA ALA A 232 -2.64 -6.90 -4.04
C ALA A 232 -1.55 -5.86 -4.37
N ILE A 233 -1.04 -5.18 -3.34
CA ILE A 233 0.00 -4.16 -3.52
C ILE A 233 1.36 -4.86 -3.45
N LEU A 234 2.11 -4.81 -4.54
CA LEU A 234 3.46 -5.37 -4.61
C LEU A 234 4.46 -4.55 -3.81
N PHE A 235 4.54 -3.25 -4.11
CA PHE A 235 5.38 -2.31 -3.39
C PHE A 235 4.85 -0.89 -3.54
N ARG A 236 5.20 -0.06 -2.57
CA ARG A 236 5.03 1.38 -2.60
C ARG A 236 6.27 1.98 -1.98
N LEU A 237 6.83 3.02 -2.61
CA LEU A 237 8.14 3.54 -2.23
C LEU A 237 8.13 5.07 -2.24
N ASN A 238 8.80 5.65 -1.25
CA ASN A 238 9.18 7.05 -1.23
C ASN A 238 10.64 7.21 -1.70
N TYR A 239 10.85 7.95 -2.77
CA TYR A 239 12.15 8.09 -3.41
C TYR A 239 12.86 9.38 -3.00
N GLY A 240 14.10 9.26 -2.53
CA GLY A 240 14.92 10.40 -2.12
C GLY A 240 14.54 11.10 -0.80
N PRO A 241 13.87 10.47 0.19
CA PRO A 241 13.66 11.13 1.47
C PRO A 241 14.99 11.38 2.18
N THR A 242 15.02 12.44 3.00
CA THR A 242 16.18 12.80 3.81
C THR A 242 16.32 11.97 5.08
N ASN A 243 15.29 11.20 5.43
CA ASN A 243 15.28 10.33 6.60
C ASN A 243 14.72 8.95 6.24
N SER A 244 14.95 8.02 7.16
CA SER A 244 14.36 6.69 7.19
C SER A 244 12.98 6.72 7.88
N ALA A 245 12.16 7.71 7.56
CA ALA A 245 10.74 7.87 7.88
C ALA A 245 9.82 7.06 6.96
N THR A 246 9.03 6.09 7.44
CA THR A 246 7.88 5.62 6.65
C THR A 246 6.77 6.66 6.71
N ILE A 247 6.42 7.26 5.58
CA ILE A 247 5.28 8.20 5.52
C ILE A 247 3.98 7.40 5.55
N ARG A 248 3.05 7.83 6.39
CA ARG A 248 1.68 7.29 6.53
C ARG A 248 0.77 8.34 7.19
N TYR A 249 -0.33 7.96 7.85
CA TYR A 249 -1.17 8.91 8.56
C TYR A 249 -0.38 9.70 9.62
N PRO A 250 -0.60 11.02 9.78
CA PRO A 250 -1.63 11.85 9.12
C PRO A 250 -1.24 12.42 7.75
N ASP A 251 0.02 12.31 7.31
CA ASP A 251 0.48 12.87 6.03
C ASP A 251 -0.21 12.21 4.82
N ASP A 252 -0.48 10.90 4.91
CA ASP A 252 -1.39 10.20 4.01
C ASP A 252 -2.75 9.98 4.69
N PRO A 253 -3.83 10.63 4.22
CA PRO A 253 -5.16 10.49 4.83
C PRO A 253 -5.76 9.08 4.67
N TYR A 254 -5.21 8.24 3.80
CA TYR A 254 -5.61 6.84 3.64
C TYR A 254 -4.72 5.88 4.44
N ASP A 255 -3.78 6.39 5.24
CA ASP A 255 -2.84 5.63 6.06
C ASP A 255 -2.08 4.53 5.30
N ARG A 256 -1.78 4.76 4.01
CA ARG A 256 -0.94 3.87 3.21
C ARG A 256 0.51 3.98 3.66
N LEU A 257 1.24 2.87 3.61
CA LEU A 257 2.67 2.87 3.90
C LEU A 257 3.47 3.34 2.69
N TRP A 258 4.32 4.34 2.90
CA TRP A 258 5.33 4.80 1.94
C TRP A 258 6.72 4.65 2.57
N PRO A 259 7.27 3.42 2.63
CA PRO A 259 8.62 3.20 3.10
C PRO A 259 9.63 3.87 2.15
N TRP A 260 10.76 4.32 2.69
CA TRP A 260 11.80 4.91 1.86
C TRP A 260 12.48 3.85 1.01
N TYR A 261 12.81 4.23 -0.23
CA TYR A 261 13.69 3.44 -1.05
C TYR A 261 15.14 3.68 -0.63
N GLN A 262 15.85 2.62 -0.25
CA GLN A 262 17.29 2.69 -0.03
C GLN A 262 17.99 2.64 -1.39
N TYR A 263 18.88 3.60 -1.64
CA TYR A 263 19.59 3.73 -2.91
C TYR A 263 21.09 3.98 -2.72
N ASP A 264 21.87 3.64 -3.74
CA ASP A 264 23.30 3.93 -3.77
C ASP A 264 23.55 5.41 -4.08
N HIS A 265 24.09 6.13 -3.09
CA HIS A 265 24.42 7.55 -3.19
C HIS A 265 25.54 7.88 -4.19
N THR A 266 26.30 6.87 -4.64
CA THR A 266 27.32 7.05 -5.69
C THR A 266 26.70 7.11 -7.09
N ILE A 267 25.50 6.55 -7.26
CA ILE A 267 24.78 6.46 -8.54
C ILE A 267 23.64 7.49 -8.59
N LEU A 268 22.88 7.63 -7.50
CA LEU A 268 21.71 8.49 -7.41
C LEU A 268 21.90 9.55 -6.32
N ARG A 269 21.35 10.74 -6.53
CA ARG A 269 21.25 11.79 -5.52
C ARG A 269 19.79 12.16 -5.28
N GLY A 270 19.49 12.49 -4.03
CA GLY A 270 18.18 12.97 -3.62
C GLY A 270 17.97 14.43 -4.03
N LEU A 271 16.74 14.75 -4.40
CA LEU A 271 16.22 16.09 -4.58
C LEU A 271 15.08 16.30 -3.61
N ASN A 272 14.95 17.51 -3.07
CA ASN A 272 13.84 17.89 -2.23
C ASN A 272 13.31 19.27 -2.62
N THR A 273 12.05 19.53 -2.27
CA THR A 273 11.45 20.86 -2.37
C THR A 273 10.45 21.05 -1.23
N THR A 274 10.26 22.29 -0.82
CA THR A 274 9.21 22.67 0.13
C THR A 274 7.94 23.15 -0.57
N GLU A 275 7.98 23.32 -1.90
CA GLU A 275 6.83 23.71 -2.69
C GLU A 275 5.77 22.59 -2.73
N ASN A 276 4.52 22.99 -2.85
CA ASN A 276 3.42 22.05 -3.06
C ASN A 276 3.44 21.56 -4.51
N ILE A 277 3.44 20.24 -4.71
CA ILE A 277 3.45 19.67 -6.05
C ILE A 277 2.03 19.64 -6.60
N GLY A 278 1.82 20.34 -7.72
CA GLY A 278 0.54 20.36 -8.42
C GLY A 278 0.10 18.95 -8.83
N ARG A 279 -1.18 18.64 -8.62
CA ARG A 279 -1.79 17.37 -9.01
C ARG A 279 -2.48 17.49 -10.36
N TYR A 280 -2.55 16.38 -11.09
CA TYR A 280 -3.42 16.29 -12.25
C TYR A 280 -4.89 16.39 -11.83
N SER A 281 -5.74 16.87 -12.75
CA SER A 281 -7.18 16.97 -12.52
C SER A 281 -7.85 15.62 -12.25
N VAL A 282 -7.24 14.53 -12.74
CA VAL A 282 -7.62 13.15 -12.44
C VAL A 282 -6.39 12.45 -11.86
N ASP A 283 -6.40 12.26 -10.54
CA ASP A 283 -5.39 11.49 -9.82
C ASP A 283 -6.06 10.27 -9.16
N ASN A 284 -5.77 9.09 -9.72
CA ASN A 284 -6.34 7.82 -9.29
C ASN A 284 -5.55 7.18 -8.14
N PHE A 285 -4.53 7.88 -7.62
CA PHE A 285 -3.70 7.40 -6.52
C PHE A 285 -3.61 8.43 -5.40
N GLU A 286 -3.59 9.73 -5.67
CA GLU A 286 -3.53 10.79 -4.66
C GLU A 286 -2.37 10.58 -3.67
N ALA A 287 -1.14 10.44 -4.18
CA ALA A 287 0.04 10.34 -3.32
C ALA A 287 0.16 11.59 -2.41
N PRO A 288 0.57 11.44 -1.14
CA PRO A 288 0.68 12.57 -0.22
C PRO A 288 1.77 13.53 -0.70
N ASN A 289 1.61 14.83 -0.41
CA ASN A 289 2.56 15.85 -0.88
C ASN A 289 3.98 15.60 -0.33
N SER A 290 4.10 15.09 0.90
CA SER A 290 5.38 14.73 1.52
C SER A 290 6.17 13.66 0.74
N VAL A 291 5.48 12.79 -0.02
CA VAL A 291 6.13 11.84 -0.94
C VAL A 291 6.52 12.53 -2.24
N LEU A 292 5.66 13.39 -2.78
CA LEU A 292 5.91 14.09 -4.04
C LEU A 292 7.03 15.14 -3.93
N GLN A 293 7.31 15.62 -2.72
CA GLN A 293 8.34 16.61 -2.43
C GLN A 293 9.78 16.07 -2.47
N THR A 294 9.94 14.76 -2.63
CA THR A 294 11.27 14.13 -2.76
C THR A 294 11.36 13.29 -4.03
N ALA A 295 12.56 13.26 -4.62
CA ALA A 295 12.83 12.49 -5.83
C ALA A 295 14.30 12.04 -5.91
N LEU A 296 14.60 11.16 -6.86
CA LEU A 296 15.97 10.76 -7.20
C LEU A 296 16.34 11.22 -8.60
N THR A 297 17.61 11.59 -8.77
CA THR A 297 18.22 11.84 -10.07
C THR A 297 19.59 11.18 -10.14
N PRO A 298 20.06 10.74 -11.31
CA PRO A 298 21.43 10.23 -11.44
C PRO A 298 22.46 11.32 -11.12
N VAL A 299 23.60 10.90 -10.57
CA VAL A 299 24.72 11.79 -10.22
C VAL A 299 25.52 12.18 -11.48
N SER A 300 25.83 11.21 -12.33
CA SER A 300 26.75 11.34 -13.47
C SER A 300 26.07 11.19 -14.84
N SER A 301 24.75 11.01 -14.87
CA SER A 301 23.97 10.76 -16.09
C SER A 301 22.75 11.68 -16.13
N THR A 302 22.25 11.94 -17.34
CA THR A 302 20.95 12.59 -17.55
C THR A 302 19.82 11.58 -17.76
N ASN A 303 20.15 10.29 -17.91
CA ASN A 303 19.21 9.21 -18.09
C ASN A 303 19.09 8.39 -16.81
N LEU A 304 17.86 8.19 -16.36
CA LEU A 304 17.48 7.23 -15.34
C LEU A 304 16.69 6.12 -16.02
N THR A 305 17.23 4.91 -16.03
CA THR A 305 16.48 3.70 -16.39
C THR A 305 15.90 3.11 -15.11
N MET A 306 14.58 2.99 -15.09
CA MET A 306 13.86 2.34 -14.00
C MET A 306 13.34 1.02 -14.55
N ASP A 307 13.94 -0.08 -14.12
CA ASP A 307 13.47 -1.41 -14.51
C ASP A 307 12.09 -1.63 -13.90
N SER A 308 11.10 -1.93 -14.73
CA SER A 308 9.80 -2.39 -14.26
C SER A 308 9.99 -3.75 -13.62
N TYR A 309 9.70 -3.85 -12.31
CA TYR A 309 9.59 -5.15 -11.68
C TYR A 309 8.28 -5.79 -12.14
N ASP A 310 8.36 -6.58 -13.20
CA ASP A 310 7.27 -7.48 -13.56
C ASP A 310 7.22 -8.56 -12.48
N ALA A 311 6.03 -8.80 -11.91
CA ALA A 311 5.83 -9.97 -11.06
C ALA A 311 6.31 -11.20 -11.85
N PRO A 312 7.21 -12.04 -11.30
CA PRO A 312 7.71 -13.17 -12.05
C PRO A 312 6.52 -14.05 -12.43
N SER A 313 6.32 -14.29 -13.73
CA SER A 313 5.20 -15.10 -14.26
C SER A 313 5.14 -16.53 -13.68
N ASN A 314 6.22 -16.95 -13.00
CA ASN A 314 6.40 -18.27 -12.42
C ASN A 314 6.63 -18.24 -10.90
N ASN A 315 6.34 -17.12 -10.20
CA ASN A 315 6.37 -17.12 -8.74
C ASN A 315 5.06 -17.72 -8.21
N PRO A 316 5.07 -18.90 -7.57
CA PRO A 316 3.85 -19.51 -7.02
C PRO A 316 3.15 -18.61 -5.99
N ASN A 317 3.83 -17.60 -5.42
CA ASN A 317 3.28 -16.63 -4.48
C ASN A 317 2.54 -15.46 -5.16
N PHE A 318 2.62 -15.36 -6.49
CA PHE A 318 1.92 -14.38 -7.31
C PHE A 318 1.29 -15.10 -8.49
N PRO A 319 0.10 -15.72 -8.32
CA PRO A 319 -0.67 -16.21 -9.44
C PRO A 319 -1.06 -14.99 -10.28
N GLY A 320 -0.27 -14.72 -11.31
CA GLY A 320 -0.60 -13.76 -12.35
C GLY A 320 -1.88 -14.22 -13.02
N TYR A 321 -2.89 -13.36 -13.00
CA TYR A 321 -4.08 -13.46 -13.84
C TYR A 321 -4.42 -12.08 -14.39
#